data_AF-A0A7V6FZW8-F1
#
_entry.id   AF-A0A7V6FZW8-F1
#
_cell.length_a   1.000
_cell.length_b   1.000
_cell.length_c   1.000
_cell.angle_alpha   90.00
_cell.angle_beta   90.00
_cell.angle_gamma   90.00
#
_symmetry.space_group_name_H-M   'P 1'
#
loop_
_entity.id
_entity.type
_entity.pdbx_description
1 polymer ?
#
loop_
_entity_poly.entity_id
_entity_poly.type
_entity_poly.pdbx_seq_one_letter_code
_entity_poly.pdbx_strand_id
1 'polypeptide(L)'
;MKKKYYTILVEIILILLSLLIPKDIKMASNTKIDVPDISGPVDSLPWSADANFLQAQEKSGAYVLMAGYCAVINNPSPGEEFNVHLAASSIAGIVVEPGEIFSQNKAIGPYVEEKGYKIGESYAGTQTIRTIGGGVCKIATTLYNVSVASNLEIIERHNHSMPVAYVPYGQDATVAYGIKDFKFKNNTPFPILIWAEGIGNRLYVSLYGYSKPPSVEWKHKYLNKEPAPKIYKKNSNLTKGEERILVEGMEGASVESWIVITYPNGEKKTKHMGISHYLPMAYIIETNN
;
A
#
# COMPACT_ATOMS: atom_id res chain seq x y z
N MET A 1 -34.34 -5.07 49.78
CA MET A 1 -33.07 -4.54 50.32
C MET A 1 -31.83 -4.92 49.51
N LYS A 2 -31.58 -6.19 49.15
CA LYS A 2 -30.34 -6.63 48.44
C LYS A 2 -30.05 -5.98 47.07
N LYS A 3 -31.07 -5.62 46.28
CA LYS A 3 -30.88 -5.01 44.93
C LYS A 3 -30.26 -3.60 44.98
N LYS A 4 -30.59 -2.81 46.02
CA LYS A 4 -30.09 -1.43 46.18
C LYS A 4 -28.61 -1.38 46.55
N TYR A 5 -28.12 -2.37 47.32
CA TYR A 5 -26.71 -2.50 47.67
C TYR A 5 -25.83 -2.86 46.46
N TYR A 6 -26.33 -3.66 45.52
CA TYR A 6 -25.59 -4.02 44.30
C TYR A 6 -25.40 -2.82 43.37
N THR A 7 -26.42 -1.98 43.20
CA THR A 7 -26.31 -0.77 42.36
C THR A 7 -25.30 0.22 42.94
N ILE A 8 -25.32 0.42 44.27
CA ILE A 8 -24.37 1.30 44.97
C ILE A 8 -22.93 0.75 44.86
N LEU A 9 -22.74 -0.58 44.96
CA LEU A 9 -21.40 -1.18 44.83
C LEU A 9 -20.81 -1.00 43.42
N VAL A 10 -21.64 -1.13 42.37
CA VAL A 10 -21.21 -0.96 40.98
C VAL A 10 -20.88 0.50 40.66
N GLU A 11 -21.66 1.46 41.17
CA GLU A 11 -21.37 2.89 41.02
C GLU A 11 -20.08 3.28 41.75
N ILE A 12 -19.84 2.75 42.95
CA ILE A 12 -18.60 2.99 43.71
C ILE A 12 -17.38 2.40 42.97
N ILE A 13 -17.50 1.21 42.37
CA ILE A 13 -16.43 0.59 41.56
C ILE A 13 -16.15 1.39 40.30
N LEU A 14 -17.17 1.90 39.61
CA LEU A 14 -17.00 2.77 38.43
C LEU A 14 -16.34 4.11 38.79
N ILE A 15 -16.71 4.69 39.94
CA ILE A 15 -16.08 5.92 40.44
C ILE A 15 -14.62 5.65 40.85
N LEU A 16 -14.33 4.54 41.53
CA LEU A 16 -12.96 4.13 41.87
C LEU A 16 -12.11 3.83 40.61
N LEU A 17 -12.67 3.18 39.59
CA LEU A 17 -11.99 3.01 38.29
C LEU A 17 -11.71 4.36 37.63
N SER A 18 -12.65 5.31 37.68
CA SER A 18 -12.46 6.66 37.12
C SER A 18 -11.41 7.50 37.86
N LEU A 19 -11.12 7.16 39.12
CA LEU A 19 -10.06 7.75 39.95
C LEU A 19 -8.69 7.07 39.76
N LEU A 20 -8.66 5.86 39.18
CA LEU A 20 -7.46 5.10 38.84
C LEU A 20 -6.94 5.38 37.42
N ILE A 21 -7.71 6.11 36.61
CA ILE A 21 -7.25 6.63 35.31
C ILE A 21 -6.52 7.94 35.58
N PRO A 22 -5.19 8.02 35.39
CA PRO A 22 -4.48 9.28 35.54
C PRO A 22 -5.07 10.34 34.60
N LYS A 23 -5.63 11.41 35.18
CA LYS A 23 -6.27 12.54 34.47
C LYS A 23 -5.30 13.45 33.72
N ASP A 24 -4.01 13.13 33.73
CA ASP A 24 -2.97 13.91 33.05
C ASP A 24 -2.04 12.98 32.27
N ILE A 25 -2.53 12.40 31.17
CA ILE A 25 -1.62 12.01 30.09
C ILE A 25 -1.21 13.31 29.41
N LYS A 26 -0.11 13.91 29.86
CA LYS A 26 0.65 14.83 29.01
C LYS A 26 0.95 14.06 27.73
N MET A 27 0.33 14.45 26.61
CA MET A 27 0.69 13.99 25.28
C MET A 27 2.15 14.36 25.02
N ALA A 28 3.05 13.44 25.34
CA ALA A 28 4.39 13.41 24.81
C ALA A 28 4.41 12.28 23.77
N SER A 29 3.85 12.53 22.58
CA SER A 29 3.98 11.58 21.47
C SER A 29 4.99 12.14 20.47
N ASN A 30 6.26 12.18 20.86
CA ASN A 30 7.35 12.06 19.88
C ASN A 30 7.36 10.60 19.37
N THR A 31 6.26 10.16 18.77
CA THR A 31 6.20 8.84 18.16
C THR A 31 7.03 8.93 16.89
N LYS A 32 8.18 8.26 16.89
CA LYS A 32 9.08 8.23 15.74
C LYS A 32 8.39 7.46 14.62
N ILE A 33 7.83 8.18 13.64
CA ILE A 33 7.21 7.59 12.44
C ILE A 33 8.34 7.24 11.45
N ASP A 34 8.20 6.12 10.75
CA ASP A 34 9.11 5.78 9.66
C ASP A 34 8.82 6.66 8.44
N VAL A 35 9.81 7.43 8.01
CA VAL A 35 9.71 8.33 6.84
C VAL A 35 10.77 7.94 5.82
N PRO A 36 10.64 6.78 5.16
CA PRO A 36 11.69 6.26 4.29
C PRO A 36 11.79 7.10 3.01
N ASP A 37 13.01 7.28 2.48
CA ASP A 37 13.25 8.00 1.22
C ASP A 37 12.88 7.19 -0.04
N ILE A 38 12.82 5.86 0.10
CA ILE A 38 12.42 4.92 -0.94
C ILE A 38 11.31 4.00 -0.41
N SER A 39 10.52 3.44 -1.31
CA SER A 39 9.46 2.51 -0.92
C SER A 39 10.01 1.27 -0.20
N GLY A 40 9.29 0.80 0.82
CA GLY A 40 9.71 -0.37 1.57
C GLY A 40 8.86 -0.68 2.79
N PRO A 41 9.20 -1.76 3.52
CA PRO A 41 8.54 -2.11 4.78
C PRO A 41 8.77 -1.04 5.83
N VAL A 42 7.77 -0.84 6.69
CA VAL A 42 7.78 0.09 7.82
C VAL A 42 7.09 -0.54 9.02
N ASP A 43 7.53 -0.19 10.23
CA ASP A 43 6.99 -0.70 11.49
C ASP A 43 6.36 0.40 12.34
N SER A 44 6.80 1.64 12.18
CA SER A 44 6.29 2.80 12.94
C SER A 44 5.41 3.68 12.05
N LEU A 45 4.10 3.63 12.30
CA LEU A 45 3.07 4.18 11.40
C LEU A 45 2.43 5.46 11.96
N PRO A 46 1.91 6.36 11.10
CA PRO A 46 1.47 7.70 11.51
C PRO A 46 0.23 7.74 12.40
N TRP A 47 -0.62 6.71 12.34
CA TRP A 47 -1.90 6.64 13.06
C TRP A 47 -1.84 5.92 14.40
N SER A 48 -0.66 5.63 14.95
CA SER A 48 -0.52 4.87 16.21
C SER A 48 -1.25 5.50 17.42
N ALA A 49 -1.50 6.80 17.38
CA ALA A 49 -2.29 7.53 18.38
C ALA A 49 -3.65 8.05 17.85
N ASP A 50 -4.05 7.66 16.63
CA ASP A 50 -5.31 8.08 16.05
C ASP A 50 -6.51 7.38 16.74
N ALA A 51 -7.50 8.17 17.16
CA ALA A 51 -8.63 7.64 17.92
C ALA A 51 -9.53 6.69 17.10
N ASN A 52 -9.70 6.95 15.81
CA ASN A 52 -10.50 6.09 14.94
C ASN A 52 -9.79 4.75 14.70
N PHE A 53 -8.47 4.78 14.55
CA PHE A 53 -7.65 3.58 14.46
C PHE A 53 -7.76 2.73 15.72
N LEU A 54 -7.57 3.33 16.90
CA LEU A 54 -7.66 2.62 18.18
C LEU A 54 -9.06 2.01 18.38
N GLN A 55 -10.12 2.74 18.03
CA GLN A 55 -11.49 2.21 18.07
C GLN A 55 -11.70 1.06 17.08
N ALA A 56 -11.14 1.14 15.87
CA ALA A 56 -11.23 0.07 14.88
C ALA A 56 -10.48 -1.19 15.34
N GLN A 57 -9.32 -1.04 15.99
CA GLN A 57 -8.61 -2.16 16.62
C GLN A 57 -9.43 -2.80 17.72
N GLU A 58 -10.05 -2.00 18.60
CA GLU A 58 -10.92 -2.50 19.66
C GLU A 58 -12.10 -3.30 19.12
N LYS A 59 -12.77 -2.77 18.09
CA LYS A 59 -13.93 -3.41 17.47
C LYS A 59 -13.58 -4.73 16.76
N SER A 60 -12.41 -4.79 16.12
CA SER A 60 -11.99 -5.94 15.32
C SER A 60 -11.20 -6.99 16.11
N GLY A 61 -10.62 -6.62 17.25
CA GLY A 61 -9.65 -7.45 17.98
C GLY A 61 -8.30 -7.59 17.28
N ALA A 62 -8.05 -6.82 16.21
CA ALA A 62 -6.84 -6.89 15.40
C ALA A 62 -5.77 -5.90 15.90
N TYR A 63 -5.04 -6.31 16.94
CA TYR A 63 -4.05 -5.43 17.60
C TYR A 63 -2.62 -5.57 17.06
N VAL A 64 -2.28 -6.70 16.45
CA VAL A 64 -0.90 -7.03 16.06
C VAL A 64 -0.63 -6.56 14.65
N LEU A 65 0.31 -5.63 14.48
CA LEU A 65 0.81 -5.26 13.15
C LEU A 65 1.39 -6.49 12.47
N MET A 66 0.76 -6.96 11.40
CA MET A 66 1.24 -8.08 10.60
C MET A 66 2.33 -7.61 9.64
N ALA A 67 2.07 -6.55 8.89
CA ALA A 67 3.02 -5.89 8.01
C ALA A 67 2.60 -4.44 7.76
N GLY A 68 3.58 -3.54 7.65
CA GLY A 68 3.41 -2.18 7.14
C GLY A 68 4.31 -1.93 5.93
N TYR A 69 3.83 -1.12 4.99
CA TYR A 69 4.61 -0.72 3.82
C TYR A 69 4.33 0.75 3.48
N CYS A 70 5.40 1.48 3.17
CA CYS A 70 5.34 2.85 2.68
C CYS A 70 5.74 2.84 1.21
N ALA A 71 4.85 3.28 0.32
CA ALA A 71 5.20 3.59 -1.06
C ALA A 71 5.54 5.07 -1.18
N VAL A 72 6.77 5.36 -1.63
CA VAL A 72 7.23 6.72 -1.92
C VAL A 72 6.90 7.06 -3.37
N ILE A 73 6.08 8.09 -3.56
CA ILE A 73 5.61 8.53 -4.86
C ILE A 73 6.47 9.71 -5.29
N ASN A 74 7.28 9.53 -6.33
CA ASN A 74 8.16 10.59 -6.78
C ASN A 74 7.39 11.60 -7.62
N ASN A 75 7.39 12.86 -7.18
CA ASN A 75 6.77 14.00 -7.88
C ASN A 75 5.33 13.74 -8.37
N PRO A 76 4.39 13.32 -7.50
CA PRO A 76 3.02 13.06 -7.93
C PRO A 76 2.40 14.33 -8.51
N SER A 77 1.59 14.17 -9.55
CA SER A 77 0.71 15.27 -9.96
C SER A 77 -0.30 15.58 -8.84
N PRO A 78 -0.81 16.83 -8.71
CA PRO A 78 -1.77 17.15 -7.65
C PRO A 78 -3.04 16.28 -7.67
N GLY A 79 -3.48 15.85 -8.86
CA GLY A 79 -4.63 14.96 -9.00
C GLY A 79 -4.31 13.52 -8.56
N GLU A 80 -3.10 13.04 -8.85
CA GLU A 80 -2.64 11.73 -8.42
C GLU A 80 -2.47 11.65 -6.90
N GLU A 81 -1.81 12.64 -6.28
CA GLU A 81 -1.67 12.71 -4.82
C GLU A 81 -3.04 12.67 -4.14
N PHE A 82 -3.96 13.52 -4.61
CA PHE A 82 -5.32 13.55 -4.11
C PHE A 82 -6.04 12.20 -4.25
N ASN A 83 -5.94 11.55 -5.40
CA ASN A 83 -6.58 10.25 -5.64
C ASN A 83 -6.02 9.15 -4.74
N VAL A 84 -4.71 9.14 -4.53
CA VAL A 84 -4.06 8.18 -3.64
C VAL A 84 -4.52 8.40 -2.20
N HIS A 85 -4.56 9.66 -1.73
CA HIS A 85 -5.03 9.98 -0.39
C HIS A 85 -6.49 9.59 -0.20
N LEU A 86 -7.36 9.94 -1.14
CA LEU A 86 -8.78 9.57 -1.13
C LEU A 86 -8.96 8.05 -1.07
N ALA A 87 -8.22 7.31 -1.91
CA ALA A 87 -8.30 5.86 -1.94
C ALA A 87 -7.74 5.22 -0.66
N ALA A 88 -6.68 5.77 -0.07
CA ALA A 88 -6.13 5.33 1.22
C ALA A 88 -7.16 5.51 2.35
N SER A 89 -7.75 6.70 2.46
CA SER A 89 -8.81 6.96 3.45
C SER A 89 -10.03 6.06 3.26
N SER A 90 -10.33 5.65 2.03
CA SER A 90 -11.48 4.78 1.73
C SER A 90 -11.27 3.32 2.15
N ILE A 91 -10.03 2.84 2.28
CA ILE A 91 -9.74 1.49 2.76
C ILE A 91 -9.41 1.43 4.26
N ALA A 92 -9.12 2.58 4.89
CA ALA A 92 -8.83 2.63 6.31
C ALA A 92 -10.05 2.20 7.13
N GLY A 93 -9.85 1.25 8.04
CA GLY A 93 -10.92 0.72 8.89
C GLY A 93 -11.67 -0.48 8.32
N ILE A 94 -11.35 -0.93 7.10
CA ILE A 94 -11.94 -2.15 6.55
C ILE A 94 -11.45 -3.35 7.34
N VAL A 95 -12.39 -4.16 7.81
CA VAL A 95 -12.13 -5.47 8.43
C VAL A 95 -12.46 -6.56 7.40
N VAL A 96 -11.52 -7.47 7.20
CA VAL A 96 -11.66 -8.65 6.33
C VAL A 96 -11.81 -9.87 7.22
N GLU A 97 -13.00 -10.48 7.20
CA GLU A 97 -13.33 -11.61 8.08
C GLU A 97 -12.61 -12.91 7.68
N PRO A 98 -12.46 -13.90 8.59
CA PRO A 98 -11.89 -15.20 8.25
C PRO A 98 -12.56 -15.84 7.02
N GLY A 99 -11.75 -16.19 6.02
CA GLY A 99 -12.20 -16.76 4.76
C GLY A 99 -12.71 -15.75 3.72
N GLU A 100 -12.90 -14.47 4.09
CA GLU A 100 -13.34 -13.42 3.17
C GLU A 100 -12.24 -13.05 2.17
N ILE A 101 -12.67 -12.63 0.97
CA ILE A 101 -11.80 -12.08 -0.07
C ILE A 101 -11.98 -10.57 -0.12
N PHE A 102 -10.92 -9.84 0.19
CA PHE A 102 -10.83 -8.42 -0.09
C PHE A 102 -10.66 -8.18 -1.60
N SER A 103 -11.33 -7.17 -2.13
CA SER A 103 -11.21 -6.70 -3.52
C SER A 103 -11.08 -5.19 -3.51
N GLN A 104 -10.00 -4.68 -4.11
CA GLN A 104 -9.80 -3.23 -4.19
C GLN A 104 -10.91 -2.58 -5.03
N ASN A 105 -11.23 -3.13 -6.20
CA ASN A 105 -12.28 -2.56 -7.06
C ASN A 105 -13.65 -2.56 -6.36
N LYS A 106 -13.96 -3.56 -5.54
CA LYS A 106 -15.19 -3.58 -4.73
C LYS A 106 -15.16 -2.54 -3.60
N ALA A 107 -14.00 -2.36 -2.96
CA ALA A 107 -13.85 -1.45 -1.83
C ALA A 107 -13.87 0.03 -2.25
N ILE A 108 -13.13 0.40 -3.29
CA ILE A 108 -12.90 1.81 -3.65
C ILE A 108 -13.29 2.18 -5.08
N GLY A 109 -13.51 1.20 -5.97
CA GLY A 109 -14.01 1.46 -7.32
C GLY A 109 -15.52 1.78 -7.35
N PRO A 110 -16.08 2.20 -8.50
CA PRO A 110 -15.39 2.66 -9.70
C PRO A 110 -14.61 3.97 -9.48
N TYR A 111 -13.54 4.16 -10.25
CA TYR A 111 -12.68 5.35 -10.16
C TYR A 111 -13.23 6.49 -11.02
N VAL A 112 -14.27 7.17 -10.54
CA VAL A 112 -15.04 8.18 -11.30
C VAL A 112 -15.14 9.51 -10.55
N GLU A 113 -15.42 10.60 -11.27
CA GLU A 113 -15.50 11.96 -10.71
C GLU A 113 -16.60 12.09 -9.66
N GLU A 114 -17.71 11.37 -9.80
CA GLU A 114 -18.83 11.36 -8.84
C GLU A 114 -18.43 10.78 -7.48
N LYS A 115 -17.37 9.96 -7.44
CA LYS A 115 -16.75 9.47 -6.20
C LYS A 115 -15.60 10.38 -5.71
N GLY A 116 -15.40 11.52 -6.36
CA GLY A 116 -14.39 12.53 -6.01
C GLY A 116 -13.05 12.34 -6.70
N TYR A 117 -12.86 11.29 -7.52
CA TYR A 117 -11.59 11.08 -8.20
C TYR A 117 -11.31 12.18 -9.24
N LYS A 118 -10.05 12.57 -9.33
CA LYS A 118 -9.54 13.60 -10.25
C LYS A 118 -8.73 12.97 -11.38
N ILE A 119 -8.43 13.77 -12.40
CA ILE A 119 -7.47 13.39 -13.44
C ILE A 119 -6.06 13.33 -12.81
N GLY A 120 -5.43 12.15 -12.87
CA GLY A 120 -4.06 11.91 -12.45
C GLY A 120 -3.30 11.06 -13.47
N GLU A 121 -2.02 10.83 -13.23
CA GLU A 121 -1.19 9.98 -14.08
C GLU A 121 -1.50 8.48 -13.90
N SER A 122 -1.42 7.73 -14.99
CA SER A 122 -1.58 6.27 -15.04
C SER A 122 -0.73 5.70 -16.16
N TYR A 123 -0.47 4.39 -16.14
CA TYR A 123 0.30 3.69 -17.17
C TYR A 123 -0.63 2.91 -18.10
N ALA A 124 -0.47 3.08 -19.41
CA ALA A 124 -1.19 2.31 -20.42
C ALA A 124 -0.25 1.94 -21.57
N GLY A 125 -0.06 0.63 -21.78
CA GLY A 125 0.88 0.13 -22.79
C GLY A 125 2.31 0.58 -22.47
N THR A 126 2.91 1.34 -23.39
CA THR A 126 4.26 1.92 -23.27
C THR A 126 4.28 3.41 -22.91
N GLN A 127 3.13 3.97 -22.47
CA GLN A 127 2.98 5.40 -22.22
C GLN A 127 2.41 5.70 -20.83
N THR A 128 2.78 6.87 -20.31
CA THR A 128 2.06 7.52 -19.20
C THR A 128 0.90 8.31 -19.79
N ILE A 129 -0.31 8.00 -19.36
CA ILE A 129 -1.55 8.66 -19.75
C ILE A 129 -2.17 9.39 -18.56
N ARG A 130 -3.09 10.32 -18.84
CA ARG A 130 -3.90 10.97 -17.81
C ARG A 130 -5.30 10.39 -17.81
N THR A 131 -5.78 9.94 -16.66
CA THR A 131 -7.12 9.36 -16.49
C THR A 131 -7.72 9.78 -15.15
N ILE A 132 -9.04 9.78 -15.07
CA ILE A 132 -9.75 9.88 -13.79
C ILE A 132 -9.31 8.69 -12.92
N GLY A 133 -9.00 8.96 -11.66
CA GLY A 133 -8.50 7.95 -10.73
C GLY A 133 -7.04 7.53 -10.97
N GLY A 134 -6.28 8.26 -11.79
CA GLY A 134 -4.83 8.03 -11.91
C GLY A 134 -4.17 8.04 -10.53
N GLY A 135 -3.30 7.05 -10.28
CA GLY A 135 -2.65 6.81 -8.98
C GLY A 135 -3.17 5.61 -8.18
N VAL A 136 -4.41 5.14 -8.40
CA VAL A 136 -5.01 4.04 -7.57
C VAL A 136 -4.29 2.69 -7.68
N CYS A 137 -3.44 2.47 -8.68
CA CYS A 137 -2.58 1.29 -8.76
C CYS A 137 -1.52 1.24 -7.64
N LYS A 138 -1.17 2.38 -7.04
CA LYS A 138 -0.26 2.46 -5.89
C LYS A 138 -0.88 1.81 -4.66
N ILE A 139 -2.20 1.95 -4.47
CA ILE A 139 -2.95 1.24 -3.44
C ILE A 139 -2.84 -0.27 -3.65
N ALA A 140 -3.04 -0.73 -4.89
CA ALA A 140 -2.99 -2.15 -5.23
C ALA A 140 -1.61 -2.74 -4.98
N THR A 141 -0.57 -2.03 -5.40
CA THR A 141 0.83 -2.40 -5.14
C THR A 141 1.13 -2.46 -3.65
N THR A 142 0.76 -1.43 -2.88
CA THR A 142 1.08 -1.41 -1.45
C THR A 142 0.32 -2.50 -0.71
N LEU A 143 -0.97 -2.69 -1.01
CA LEU A 143 -1.79 -3.79 -0.49
C LEU A 143 -1.19 -5.16 -0.85
N TYR A 144 -0.69 -5.33 -2.08
CA TYR A 144 -0.01 -6.57 -2.49
C TYR A 144 1.22 -6.86 -1.64
N ASN A 145 2.07 -5.87 -1.41
CA ASN A 145 3.28 -6.04 -0.61
C ASN A 145 2.97 -6.37 0.86
N VAL A 146 2.04 -5.66 1.50
CA VAL A 146 1.65 -6.00 2.89
C VAL A 146 0.91 -7.34 2.98
N SER A 147 0.13 -7.73 1.95
CA SER A 147 -0.55 -9.02 1.92
C SER A 147 0.44 -10.18 1.79
N VAL A 148 1.46 -10.02 0.93
CA VAL A 148 2.53 -11.02 0.80
C VAL A 148 3.37 -11.10 2.06
N ALA A 149 3.78 -9.97 2.63
CA ALA A 149 4.53 -9.93 3.90
C ALA A 149 3.71 -10.52 5.07
N SER A 150 2.39 -10.43 5.00
CA SER A 150 1.46 -11.04 5.96
C SER A 150 1.15 -12.52 5.68
N ASN A 151 1.80 -13.14 4.70
CA ASN A 151 1.58 -14.52 4.25
C ASN A 151 0.11 -14.82 3.90
N LEU A 152 -0.58 -13.85 3.30
CA LEU A 152 -1.95 -14.01 2.84
C LEU A 152 -2.01 -14.66 1.45
N GLU A 153 -3.13 -15.32 1.19
CA GLU A 153 -3.40 -15.92 -0.12
C GLU A 153 -3.79 -14.83 -1.13
N ILE A 154 -2.97 -14.66 -2.16
CA ILE A 154 -3.24 -13.73 -3.26
C ILE A 154 -4.16 -14.44 -4.26
N ILE A 155 -5.36 -13.90 -4.44
CA ILE A 155 -6.41 -14.47 -5.29
C ILE A 155 -6.32 -13.91 -6.70
N GLU A 156 -6.01 -12.61 -6.81
CA GLU A 156 -5.85 -11.94 -8.10
C GLU A 156 -4.76 -10.88 -8.00
N ARG A 157 -3.81 -10.92 -8.93
CA ARG A 157 -2.76 -9.92 -9.09
C ARG A 157 -2.36 -9.83 -10.55
N HIS A 158 -2.21 -8.60 -11.04
CA HIS A 158 -1.71 -8.29 -12.37
C HIS A 158 -0.52 -7.33 -12.24
N ASN A 159 0.58 -7.57 -12.95
CA ASN A 159 1.65 -6.58 -13.05
C ASN A 159 1.27 -5.45 -14.04
N HIS A 160 1.94 -4.32 -13.90
CA HIS A 160 1.93 -3.24 -14.88
C HIS A 160 2.58 -3.71 -16.19
N SER A 161 2.17 -3.10 -17.32
CA SER A 161 2.77 -3.37 -18.63
C SER A 161 4.21 -2.88 -18.76
N MET A 162 4.60 -1.88 -17.96
CA MET A 162 5.93 -1.30 -17.85
C MET A 162 6.39 -1.38 -16.40
N PRO A 163 7.71 -1.35 -16.13
CA PRO A 163 8.18 -1.27 -14.76
C PRO A 163 7.75 0.06 -14.12
N VAL A 164 7.60 0.04 -12.80
CA VAL A 164 7.22 1.21 -12.01
C VAL A 164 8.34 1.57 -11.04
N ALA A 165 8.62 2.86 -10.88
CA ALA A 165 9.79 3.32 -10.12
C ALA A 165 9.66 3.16 -8.59
N TYR A 166 8.46 2.90 -8.07
CA TYR A 166 8.17 2.89 -6.63
C TYR A 166 8.22 1.48 -6.01
N VAL A 167 8.66 0.44 -6.75
CA VAL A 167 8.71 -0.95 -6.28
C VAL A 167 9.67 -1.79 -7.13
N PRO A 168 10.34 -2.83 -6.58
CA PRO A 168 11.12 -3.78 -7.37
C PRO A 168 10.30 -4.57 -8.41
N TYR A 169 10.94 -5.01 -9.49
CA TYR A 169 10.30 -5.84 -10.51
C TYR A 169 9.70 -7.10 -9.90
N GLY A 170 8.43 -7.37 -10.22
CA GLY A 170 7.70 -8.56 -9.74
C GLY A 170 6.93 -8.34 -8.44
N GLN A 171 7.13 -7.20 -7.76
CA GLN A 171 6.43 -6.86 -6.52
C GLN A 171 5.32 -5.82 -6.71
N ASP A 172 4.99 -5.44 -7.94
CA ASP A 172 3.94 -4.48 -8.24
C ASP A 172 2.57 -5.15 -8.42
N ALA A 173 1.50 -4.39 -8.29
CA ALA A 173 0.17 -4.80 -8.71
C ALA A 173 -0.58 -3.62 -9.33
N THR A 174 -1.40 -3.88 -10.34
CA THR A 174 -2.18 -2.87 -11.07
C THR A 174 -3.66 -3.24 -11.10
N VAL A 175 -4.51 -2.23 -11.28
CA VAL A 175 -5.97 -2.36 -11.33
C VAL A 175 -6.53 -1.54 -12.49
N ALA A 176 -7.65 -2.02 -13.02
CA ALA A 176 -8.46 -1.33 -14.00
C ALA A 176 -9.90 -1.76 -13.74
N TYR A 177 -10.76 -0.84 -13.28
CA TYR A 177 -12.11 -1.19 -12.85
C TYR A 177 -12.87 -1.96 -13.94
N GLY A 178 -13.45 -3.11 -13.58
CA GLY A 178 -14.14 -4.01 -14.51
C GLY A 178 -13.25 -4.95 -15.33
N ILE A 179 -11.92 -4.82 -15.28
CA ILE A 179 -10.97 -5.61 -16.09
C ILE A 179 -9.89 -6.30 -15.24
N LYS A 180 -9.20 -5.54 -14.37
CA LYS A 180 -8.11 -6.03 -13.50
C LYS A 180 -8.38 -5.62 -12.07
N ASP A 181 -8.26 -6.55 -11.14
CA ASP A 181 -8.38 -6.27 -9.70
C ASP A 181 -7.15 -6.74 -8.93
N PHE A 182 -7.01 -6.24 -7.70
CA PHE A 182 -6.14 -6.84 -6.70
C PHE A 182 -7.01 -7.44 -5.61
N LYS A 183 -6.80 -8.74 -5.35
CA LYS A 183 -7.57 -9.51 -4.37
C LYS A 183 -6.66 -10.37 -3.52
N PHE A 184 -6.91 -10.37 -2.22
CA PHE A 184 -6.35 -11.33 -1.29
C PHE A 184 -7.45 -11.93 -0.44
N LYS A 185 -7.22 -13.14 0.05
CA LYS A 185 -8.10 -13.83 1.00
C LYS A 185 -7.50 -13.75 2.38
N ASN A 186 -8.33 -13.47 3.38
CA ASN A 186 -7.97 -13.72 4.75
C ASN A 186 -8.03 -15.24 5.01
N ASN A 187 -6.91 -15.93 4.80
CA ASN A 187 -6.75 -17.35 5.08
C ASN A 187 -6.33 -17.62 6.54
N THR A 188 -6.53 -16.65 7.45
CA THR A 188 -6.29 -16.79 8.89
C THR A 188 -7.62 -17.03 9.63
N PRO A 189 -7.59 -17.58 10.86
CA PRO A 189 -8.82 -17.80 11.64
C PRO A 189 -9.33 -16.55 12.37
N PHE A 190 -8.71 -15.38 12.18
CA PHE A 190 -9.06 -14.14 12.87
C PHE A 190 -9.28 -12.98 11.88
N PRO A 191 -10.05 -11.94 12.25
CA PRO A 191 -10.23 -10.76 11.41
C PRO A 191 -8.90 -10.05 11.11
N ILE A 192 -8.82 -9.42 9.94
CA ILE A 192 -7.71 -8.55 9.54
C ILE A 192 -8.23 -7.13 9.37
N LEU A 193 -7.65 -6.18 10.07
CA LEU A 193 -7.92 -4.76 9.92
C LEU A 193 -6.93 -4.15 8.92
N ILE A 194 -7.45 -3.51 7.89
CA ILE A 194 -6.68 -2.70 6.94
C ILE A 194 -6.65 -1.26 7.45
N TRP A 195 -5.46 -0.66 7.48
CA TRP A 195 -5.32 0.77 7.72
C TRP A 195 -4.40 1.41 6.68
N ALA A 196 -4.71 2.64 6.29
CA ALA A 196 -3.94 3.35 5.29
C ALA A 196 -4.05 4.86 5.45
N GLU A 197 -2.99 5.58 5.09
CA GLU A 197 -2.94 7.03 5.13
C GLU A 197 -1.98 7.56 4.06
N GLY A 198 -2.38 8.63 3.37
CA GLY A 198 -1.51 9.40 2.49
C GLY A 198 -0.98 10.63 3.21
N ILE A 199 0.34 10.82 3.21
CA ILE A 199 0.99 11.99 3.82
C ILE A 199 1.98 12.57 2.82
N GLY A 200 1.63 13.72 2.24
CA GLY A 200 2.36 14.29 1.12
C GLY A 200 2.54 13.26 0.00
N ASN A 201 3.79 13.01 -0.38
CA ASN A 201 4.13 12.06 -1.43
C ASN A 201 4.31 10.61 -0.96
N ARG A 202 3.83 10.25 0.24
CA ARG A 202 3.96 8.91 0.82
C ARG A 202 2.59 8.27 1.03
N LEU A 203 2.47 7.02 0.63
CA LEU A 203 1.32 6.17 0.91
C LEU A 203 1.73 5.10 1.91
N TYR A 204 1.17 5.15 3.11
CA TYR A 204 1.31 4.13 4.13
C TYR A 204 0.11 3.19 4.08
N VAL A 205 0.35 1.88 4.10
CA VAL A 205 -0.69 0.86 4.29
C VAL A 205 -0.16 -0.18 5.26
N SER A 206 -1.02 -0.70 6.11
CA SER A 206 -0.70 -1.85 6.96
C SER A 206 -1.88 -2.78 7.14
N LEU A 207 -1.55 -4.02 7.52
CA LEU A 207 -2.50 -5.03 7.97
C LEU A 207 -2.25 -5.31 9.44
N TYR A 208 -3.31 -5.31 10.24
CA TYR A 208 -3.31 -5.75 11.62
C TYR A 208 -4.15 -7.02 11.76
N GLY A 209 -3.74 -7.92 12.65
CA GLY A 209 -4.43 -9.17 12.93
C GLY A 209 -4.20 -9.62 14.36
N TYR A 210 -4.42 -10.91 14.62
CA TYR A 210 -4.30 -11.50 15.95
C TYR A 210 -2.86 -11.86 16.35
N SER A 211 -2.01 -12.23 15.38
CA SER A 211 -0.63 -12.69 15.63
C SER A 211 0.32 -12.24 14.54
N LYS A 212 1.63 -12.23 14.85
CA LYS A 212 2.67 -11.96 13.86
C LYS A 212 2.68 -13.04 12.76
N PRO A 213 2.79 -12.67 11.48
CA PRO A 213 2.97 -13.63 10.39
C PRO A 213 4.40 -14.23 10.42
N PRO A 214 4.65 -15.34 9.70
CA PRO A 214 6.01 -15.78 9.44
C PRO A 214 6.79 -14.72 8.65
N SER A 215 8.12 -14.76 8.75
CA SER A 215 8.97 -13.83 7.98
C SER A 215 8.96 -14.20 6.49
N VAL A 216 8.92 -13.19 5.62
CA VAL A 216 8.85 -13.37 4.16
C VAL A 216 9.99 -12.62 3.50
N GLU A 217 10.79 -13.33 2.71
CA GLU A 217 11.87 -12.75 1.89
C GLU A 217 11.58 -12.93 0.40
N TRP A 218 11.60 -11.83 -0.35
CA TRP A 218 11.49 -11.84 -1.81
C TRP A 218 12.78 -12.28 -2.47
N LYS A 219 12.66 -13.08 -3.53
CA LYS A 219 13.74 -13.45 -4.45
C LYS A 219 13.27 -13.25 -5.88
N HIS A 220 14.21 -12.80 -6.72
CA HIS A 220 13.95 -12.49 -8.13
C HIS A 220 15.05 -13.06 -9.02
N LYS A 221 14.65 -13.52 -10.21
CA LYS A 221 15.55 -13.91 -11.29
C LYS A 221 15.11 -13.22 -12.57
N TYR A 222 15.99 -12.38 -13.12
CA TYR A 222 15.80 -11.82 -14.45
C TYR A 222 16.00 -12.90 -15.49
N LEU A 223 14.97 -13.16 -16.28
CA LEU A 223 15.00 -14.09 -17.41
C LEU A 223 15.48 -13.39 -18.68
N ASN A 224 15.11 -12.11 -18.83
CA ASN A 224 15.63 -11.21 -19.85
C ASN A 224 15.59 -9.76 -19.34
N LYS A 225 16.29 -8.90 -20.05
CA LYS A 225 16.25 -7.45 -19.92
C LYS A 225 16.25 -6.82 -21.30
N GLU A 226 15.53 -5.72 -21.45
CA GLU A 226 15.46 -4.95 -22.68
C GLU A 226 15.83 -3.49 -22.38
N PRO A 227 16.84 -2.91 -23.05
CA PRO A 227 17.23 -1.53 -22.80
C PRO A 227 16.08 -0.54 -23.02
N ALA A 228 16.01 0.49 -22.19
CA ALA A 228 15.06 1.58 -22.38
C ALA A 228 15.38 2.37 -23.67
N PRO A 229 14.43 2.51 -24.61
CA PRO A 229 14.65 3.31 -25.82
C PRO A 229 14.74 4.79 -25.48
N LYS A 230 15.37 5.58 -26.36
CA LYS A 230 15.45 7.04 -26.23
C LYS A 230 14.60 7.72 -27.30
N ILE A 231 13.69 8.59 -26.88
CA ILE A 231 12.84 9.39 -27.76
C ILE A 231 13.25 10.86 -27.60
N TYR A 232 13.68 11.46 -28.69
CA TYR A 232 14.09 12.86 -28.72
C TYR A 232 12.93 13.77 -29.12
N LYS A 233 12.71 14.85 -28.37
CA LYS A 233 11.76 15.92 -28.67
C LYS A 233 12.52 17.22 -28.90
N LYS A 234 12.14 17.97 -29.94
CA LYS A 234 12.77 19.25 -30.23
C LYS A 234 12.31 20.31 -29.24
N ASN A 235 13.26 21.02 -28.62
CA ASN A 235 13.00 22.19 -27.79
C ASN A 235 13.96 23.31 -28.19
N SER A 236 13.45 24.31 -28.91
CA SER A 236 14.24 25.47 -29.38
C SER A 236 14.70 26.41 -28.28
N ASN A 237 14.19 26.26 -27.05
CA ASN A 237 14.60 27.05 -25.89
C ASN A 237 15.86 26.50 -25.19
N LEU A 238 16.30 25.28 -25.52
CA LEU A 238 17.54 24.72 -24.98
C LEU A 238 18.75 25.31 -25.71
N THR A 239 19.92 25.33 -25.07
CA THR A 239 21.17 25.71 -25.74
C THR A 239 21.53 24.63 -26.77
N LYS A 240 22.20 24.98 -27.87
CA LYS A 240 22.63 23.98 -28.86
C LYS A 240 23.57 22.95 -28.20
N GLY A 241 23.23 21.67 -28.31
CA GLY A 241 23.94 20.57 -27.65
C GLY A 241 23.51 20.29 -26.20
N GLU A 242 22.60 21.09 -25.63
CA GLU A 242 21.98 20.79 -24.33
C GLU A 242 20.90 19.71 -24.52
N GLU A 243 20.90 18.72 -23.63
CA GLU A 243 19.86 17.71 -23.50
C GLU A 243 19.17 17.85 -22.14
N ARG A 244 17.85 17.70 -22.11
CA ARG A 244 17.06 17.68 -20.88
C ARG A 244 16.19 16.44 -20.83
N ILE A 245 16.38 15.59 -19.82
CA ILE A 245 15.51 14.44 -19.59
C ILE A 245 14.19 14.95 -18.99
N LEU A 246 13.09 14.75 -19.71
CA LEU A 246 11.75 15.03 -19.22
C LEU A 246 11.15 13.83 -18.48
N VAL A 247 11.45 12.62 -18.96
CA VAL A 247 10.97 11.36 -18.37
C VAL A 247 12.13 10.39 -18.38
N GLU A 248 12.46 9.89 -17.19
CA GLU A 248 13.46 8.82 -17.03
C GLU A 248 12.95 7.53 -17.66
N GLY A 249 13.80 6.86 -18.43
CA GLY A 249 13.51 5.54 -18.97
C GLY A 249 13.74 4.43 -17.94
N MET A 250 13.13 3.28 -18.18
CA MET A 250 13.33 2.07 -17.37
C MET A 250 13.43 0.85 -18.28
N GLU A 251 14.39 -0.03 -18.00
CA GLU A 251 14.58 -1.26 -18.77
C GLU A 251 13.31 -2.14 -18.75
N GLY A 252 12.98 -2.76 -19.88
CA GLY A 252 12.03 -3.86 -19.89
C GLY A 252 12.66 -5.08 -19.24
N ALA A 253 11.83 -6.00 -18.76
CA ALA A 253 12.32 -7.27 -18.22
C ALA A 253 11.22 -8.32 -18.11
N SER A 254 11.62 -9.58 -18.14
CA SER A 254 10.83 -10.70 -17.64
C SER A 254 11.48 -11.21 -16.36
N VAL A 255 10.73 -11.18 -15.25
CA VAL A 255 11.26 -11.49 -13.92
C VAL A 255 10.44 -12.60 -13.29
N GLU A 256 11.10 -13.73 -13.04
CA GLU A 256 10.57 -14.80 -12.21
C GLU A 256 10.75 -14.41 -10.74
N SER A 257 9.68 -14.52 -9.94
CA SER A 257 9.70 -14.17 -8.52
C SER A 257 9.20 -15.31 -7.65
N TRP A 258 9.83 -15.47 -6.49
CA TRP A 258 9.37 -16.37 -5.43
C TRP A 258 9.64 -15.74 -4.07
N ILE A 259 8.91 -16.22 -3.07
CA ILE A 259 9.13 -15.85 -1.68
C ILE A 259 9.62 -17.04 -0.87
N VAL A 260 10.51 -16.77 0.07
CA VAL A 260 10.94 -17.72 1.10
C VAL A 260 10.26 -17.32 2.41
N ILE A 261 9.36 -18.17 2.88
CA ILE A 261 8.60 -18.00 4.12
C ILE A 261 9.34 -18.76 5.21
N THR A 262 9.74 -18.09 6.29
CA THR A 262 10.38 -18.70 7.47
C THR A 262 9.43 -18.65 8.65
N TYR A 263 8.97 -19.83 9.09
CA TYR A 263 8.06 -19.99 10.22
C TYR A 263 8.81 -19.91 11.57
N PRO A 264 8.11 -19.62 12.68
CA PRO A 264 8.74 -19.51 14.00
C PRO A 264 9.50 -20.76 14.47
N ASN A 265 9.11 -21.95 13.99
CA ASN A 265 9.80 -23.22 14.25
C ASN A 265 11.11 -23.40 13.43
N GLY A 266 11.46 -22.42 12.59
CA GLY A 266 12.61 -22.47 11.68
C GLY A 266 12.33 -23.18 10.35
N GLU A 267 11.15 -23.77 10.16
CA GLU A 267 10.73 -24.35 8.89
C GLU A 267 10.69 -23.29 7.80
N LYS A 268 11.18 -23.63 6.61
CA LYS A 268 11.14 -22.75 5.45
C LYS A 268 10.29 -23.34 4.34
N LYS A 269 9.44 -22.50 3.74
CA LYS A 269 8.64 -22.85 2.57
C LYS A 269 8.89 -21.85 1.45
N THR A 270 9.13 -22.35 0.26
CA THR A 270 9.20 -21.53 -0.95
C THR A 270 7.84 -21.48 -1.63
N LYS A 271 7.39 -20.29 -2.02
CA LYS A 271 6.17 -20.08 -2.81
C LYS A 271 6.54 -19.32 -4.09
N HIS A 272 6.28 -19.95 -5.23
CA HIS A 272 6.44 -19.30 -6.54
C HIS A 272 5.34 -18.25 -6.72
N MET A 273 5.74 -17.05 -7.14
CA MET A 273 4.84 -15.90 -7.37
C MET A 273 4.59 -15.64 -8.86
N GLY A 274 5.19 -16.47 -9.73
CA GLY A 274 5.04 -16.41 -11.18
C GLY A 274 6.10 -15.55 -11.86
N ILE A 275 5.86 -15.30 -13.15
CA ILE A 275 6.71 -14.47 -14.00
C ILE A 275 5.94 -13.19 -14.33
N SER A 276 6.59 -12.05 -14.16
CA SER A 276 6.06 -10.76 -14.60
C SER A 276 6.82 -10.27 -15.83
N HIS A 277 6.10 -9.75 -16.80
CA HIS A 277 6.66 -9.23 -18.05
C HIS A 277 6.42 -7.73 -18.16
N TYR A 278 7.48 -6.98 -18.41
CA TYR A 278 7.46 -5.53 -18.54
C TYR A 278 8.10 -5.11 -19.85
N LEU A 279 7.39 -4.28 -20.61
CA LEU A 279 7.93 -3.54 -21.75
C LEU A 279 8.84 -2.41 -21.22
N PRO A 280 9.91 -2.06 -21.94
CA PRO A 280 10.75 -0.93 -21.55
C PRO A 280 9.96 0.38 -21.60
N MET A 281 10.24 1.26 -20.64
CA MET A 281 9.76 2.64 -20.63
C MET A 281 10.81 3.54 -21.26
N ALA A 282 10.42 4.31 -22.27
CA ALA A 282 11.35 5.16 -23.02
C ALA A 282 11.84 6.35 -22.18
N TYR A 283 13.10 6.73 -22.37
CA TYR A 283 13.55 8.08 -22.03
C TYR A 283 12.87 9.08 -22.97
N ILE A 284 12.36 10.17 -22.41
CA ILE A 284 11.94 11.34 -23.19
C ILE A 284 12.97 12.45 -22.98
N ILE A 285 13.71 12.79 -24.03
CA ILE A 285 14.84 13.72 -23.97
C ILE A 285 14.53 14.92 -24.88
N GLU A 286 14.54 16.13 -24.34
CA GLU A 286 14.50 17.35 -25.14
C GLU A 286 15.90 17.71 -25.64
N THR A 287 15.99 18.17 -26.89
CA THR A 287 17.23 18.64 -27.51
C THR A 287 16.98 19.83 -28.45
N ASN A 288 17.97 20.71 -28.63
CA ASN A 288 17.95 21.81 -29.60
C ASN A 288 18.66 21.46 -30.93
N ASN A 289 18.55 20.21 -31.38
CA ASN A 289 19.05 19.76 -32.68
C ASN A 289 17.91 19.59 -33.69
#